data_AF-A0A1Q9ELT9-F1
#
_entry.id   AF-A0A1Q9ELT9-F1
#
_cell.length_a   1.000
_cell.length_b   1.000
_cell.length_c   1.000
_cell.angle_alpha   90.00
_cell.angle_beta   90.00
_cell.angle_gamma   90.00
#
_symmetry.space_group_name_H-M   'P 1'
#
loop_
_entity.id
_entity.type
_entity.pdbx_description
1 polymer ?
#
loop_
_entity_poly.entity_id
_entity_poly.type
_entity_poly.pdbx_seq_one_letter_code
_entity_poly.pdbx_strand_id
1 'polypeptide(L)'
;MASDAQDLVPDHPQLERLRHNLRAETAQALSECLGRLERLESELKDAYEMQVTGAWSGTGPTALIVPSEAAKRKVQPEEAPKLTPKQEKEAWSPDENEPIPFTESTWNLLLVLGFTKDILVGCGVLVGSLLLQAGLCYVVLTGAFLGKPLDGEIDTARRWRTFTAHDFKHLDITETSLVSRVCNGDGSLIMSTKQADLILQLNAYLGMKAHELTPEGVSPGSVLCVLCIAWWCLYVAREYRAIFSSLEGLWNVPGGPSNLELGTLRSVSLPRFLLFCTLRLLKAVISSLLLVAGIQWLVNAVAIRSIVLRAVAIKTLFELDAVFYAAFMPKRLQVSMKKLKPLQFRNSVCRSQVESLLLLLFLVGVTMGTWHQLVDPIAETMERIKTEYCGGNQNFVVGVKDHHGLAVGRSSMPYDPARAEDEIATAVYDYAFKSNESNLILFHASPRSFEKTRVETMATGKRTDP
;
A
#
# COMPACT_ATOMS: atom_id res chain seq x y z
N MET A 1 -41.54 41.26 7.60
CA MET A 1 -42.04 40.94 6.25
C MET A 1 -41.29 39.72 5.69
N ALA A 2 -41.31 38.58 6.38
CA ALA A 2 -40.69 37.34 5.93
C ALA A 2 -41.29 36.12 6.68
N SER A 3 -42.61 35.92 6.58
CA SER A 3 -43.30 34.78 7.23
C SER A 3 -44.35 34.06 6.37
N ASP A 4 -44.55 34.44 5.10
CA ASP A 4 -45.71 33.94 4.32
C ASP A 4 -45.31 33.21 3.02
N ALA A 5 -44.28 32.36 3.06
CA ALA A 5 -43.82 31.61 1.88
C ALA A 5 -43.74 30.09 2.12
N GLN A 6 -44.74 29.52 2.81
CA GLN A 6 -44.76 28.07 3.10
C GLN A 6 -45.89 27.28 2.40
N ASP A 7 -46.86 27.92 1.78
CA ASP A 7 -48.01 27.23 1.18
C ASP A 7 -48.07 27.46 -0.32
N LEU A 8 -47.38 26.62 -1.11
CA LEU A 8 -47.67 26.38 -2.55
C LEU A 8 -46.73 25.31 -3.11
N VAL A 9 -46.71 24.11 -2.52
CA VAL A 9 -46.29 22.91 -3.24
C VAL A 9 -47.56 22.13 -3.55
N PRO A 10 -48.02 22.09 -4.81
CA PRO A 10 -49.21 21.35 -5.17
C PRO A 10 -48.98 19.87 -4.85
N ASP A 11 -49.89 19.34 -4.05
CA ASP A 11 -49.87 17.97 -3.55
C ASP A 11 -50.04 17.02 -4.74
N HIS A 12 -48.92 16.58 -5.31
CA HIS A 12 -48.91 15.76 -6.52
C HIS A 12 -48.91 14.29 -6.09
N PRO A 13 -50.04 13.57 -6.18
CA PRO A 13 -50.18 12.21 -5.64
C PRO A 13 -49.21 11.20 -6.28
N GLN A 14 -48.65 11.52 -7.45
CA GLN A 14 -47.60 10.73 -8.09
C GLN A 14 -46.24 10.84 -7.38
N LEU A 15 -45.91 11.99 -6.82
CA LEU A 15 -44.65 12.22 -6.11
C LEU A 15 -44.63 11.46 -4.77
N GLU A 16 -45.77 11.40 -4.08
CA GLU A 16 -45.90 10.60 -2.86
C GLU A 16 -45.77 9.10 -3.14
N ARG A 17 -46.40 8.60 -4.21
CA ARG A 17 -46.23 7.19 -4.64
C ARG A 17 -44.78 6.86 -4.98
N LEU A 18 -44.09 7.75 -5.70
CA LEU A 18 -42.65 7.59 -6.01
C LEU A 18 -41.80 7.57 -4.74
N ARG A 19 -42.08 8.47 -3.78
CA ARG A 19 -41.36 8.52 -2.51
C ARG A 19 -41.62 7.26 -1.66
N HIS A 20 -42.83 6.72 -1.69
CA HIS A 20 -43.17 5.49 -0.98
C HIS A 20 -42.50 4.26 -1.62
N ASN A 21 -42.50 4.15 -2.94
CA ASN A 21 -41.83 3.07 -3.66
C ASN A 21 -40.31 3.12 -3.43
N LEU A 22 -39.71 4.31 -3.50
CA LEU A 22 -38.27 4.47 -3.24
C LEU A 22 -37.91 4.07 -1.81
N ARG A 23 -38.75 4.40 -0.81
CA ARG A 23 -38.56 3.98 0.58
C ARG A 23 -38.69 2.47 0.76
N ALA A 24 -39.61 1.83 0.05
CA ALA A 24 -39.79 0.38 0.09
C ALA A 24 -38.60 -0.36 -0.55
N GLU A 25 -38.15 0.07 -1.72
CA GLU A 25 -36.99 -0.51 -2.40
C GLU A 25 -35.70 -0.31 -1.60
N THR A 26 -35.51 0.88 -1.03
CA THR A 26 -34.32 1.16 -0.18
C THR A 26 -34.35 0.35 1.11
N ALA A 27 -35.52 0.18 1.75
CA ALA A 27 -35.65 -0.67 2.94
C ALA A 27 -35.38 -2.15 2.63
N GLN A 28 -35.85 -2.64 1.47
CA GLN A 28 -35.61 -4.03 1.03
C GLN A 28 -34.14 -4.28 0.71
N ALA A 29 -33.48 -3.38 -0.03
CA ALA A 29 -32.06 -3.51 -0.34
C ALA A 29 -31.19 -3.42 0.92
N LEU A 30 -31.58 -2.57 1.88
CA LEU A 30 -30.88 -2.43 3.17
C LEU A 30 -31.02 -3.70 4.01
N SER A 31 -32.21 -4.30 4.09
CA SER A 31 -32.42 -5.52 4.88
C SER A 31 -31.67 -6.73 4.29
N GLU A 32 -31.58 -6.83 2.97
CA GLU A 32 -30.77 -7.87 2.31
C GLU A 32 -29.27 -7.69 2.60
N CYS A 33 -28.77 -6.46 2.56
CA CYS A 33 -27.38 -6.16 2.94
C CYS A 33 -27.10 -6.46 4.42
N LEU A 34 -27.99 -6.08 5.33
CA LEU A 34 -27.83 -6.35 6.76
C LEU A 34 -27.83 -7.86 7.04
N GLY A 35 -28.72 -8.63 6.40
CA GLY A 35 -28.73 -10.09 6.54
C GLY A 35 -27.45 -10.75 6.03
N ARG A 36 -26.84 -10.23 4.96
CA ARG A 36 -25.52 -10.70 4.49
C ARG A 36 -24.40 -10.38 5.47
N LEU A 37 -24.49 -9.23 6.13
CA LEU A 37 -23.48 -8.76 7.07
C LEU A 37 -23.52 -9.55 8.39
N GLU A 38 -24.72 -9.81 8.94
CA GLU A 38 -24.91 -10.68 10.10
C GLU A 38 -24.42 -12.11 9.83
N ARG A 39 -24.65 -12.63 8.62
CA ARG A 39 -24.15 -13.95 8.22
C ARG A 39 -22.61 -14.00 8.22
N LEU A 40 -21.96 -13.00 7.61
CA LEU A 40 -20.50 -12.91 7.60
C LEU A 40 -19.93 -12.73 9.00
N GLU A 41 -20.57 -11.95 9.86
CA GLU A 41 -20.17 -11.77 11.26
C GLU A 41 -20.24 -13.11 12.03
N SER A 42 -21.30 -13.89 11.82
CA SER A 42 -21.42 -15.23 12.43
C SER A 42 -20.33 -16.20 11.96
N GLU A 43 -20.03 -16.22 10.65
CA GLU A 43 -18.99 -17.08 10.09
C GLU A 43 -17.59 -16.72 10.61
N LEU A 44 -17.33 -15.42 10.82
CA LEU A 44 -16.05 -14.92 11.33
C LEU A 44 -15.89 -15.22 12.83
N LYS A 45 -16.99 -15.17 13.58
CA LYS A 45 -17.01 -15.55 15.00
C LYS A 45 -16.74 -17.04 15.19
N ASP A 46 -17.37 -17.90 14.38
CA ASP A 46 -17.14 -19.35 14.40
C ASP A 46 -15.69 -19.69 14.04
N ALA A 47 -15.12 -19.03 13.02
CA ALA A 47 -13.72 -19.22 12.63
C ALA A 47 -12.74 -18.81 13.75
N TYR A 48 -13.03 -17.71 14.45
CA TYR A 48 -12.23 -17.26 15.58
C TYR A 48 -12.31 -18.22 16.76
N GLU A 49 -13.50 -18.73 17.11
CA GLU A 49 -13.67 -19.71 18.19
C GLU A 49 -12.96 -21.04 17.90
N MET A 50 -12.95 -21.51 16.64
CA MET A 50 -12.15 -22.70 16.25
C MET A 50 -10.64 -22.46 16.40
N GLN A 51 -10.15 -21.24 16.13
CA GLN A 51 -8.74 -20.92 16.25
C GLN A 51 -8.26 -20.77 17.70
N VAL A 52 -9.10 -20.21 18.57
CA VAL A 52 -8.80 -20.03 20.00
C VAL A 52 -8.86 -21.35 20.75
N THR A 53 -9.81 -22.22 20.44
CA THR A 53 -9.94 -23.54 21.09
C THR A 53 -8.87 -24.55 20.65
N GLY A 54 -8.32 -24.40 19.44
CA GLY A 54 -7.22 -25.25 18.95
C GLY A 54 -5.83 -24.93 19.50
N ALA A 55 -5.64 -23.77 20.14
CA ALA A 55 -4.32 -23.29 20.57
C ALA A 55 -3.96 -23.62 22.04
N TRP A 56 -4.86 -24.23 22.82
CA TRP A 56 -4.71 -24.42 24.28
C TRP A 56 -4.62 -25.88 24.76
N SER A 57 -4.29 -26.84 23.88
CA SER A 57 -3.86 -28.18 24.32
C SER A 57 -2.39 -28.42 23.99
N GLY A 58 -1.50 -27.90 24.84
CA GLY A 58 -0.09 -28.23 24.80
C GLY A 58 0.19 -29.60 25.42
N THR A 59 0.63 -30.56 24.59
CA THR A 59 1.51 -31.67 24.98
C THR A 59 2.20 -32.28 23.75
N GLY A 60 3.50 -31.96 23.56
CA GLY A 60 4.53 -32.85 22.99
C GLY A 60 4.55 -33.10 21.46
N PRO A 61 5.75 -33.28 20.85
CA PRO A 61 5.90 -33.53 19.42
C PRO A 61 5.72 -35.03 19.13
N THR A 62 4.56 -35.42 18.59
CA THR A 62 4.39 -36.76 18.00
C THR A 62 3.69 -36.65 16.65
N ALA A 63 4.21 -37.41 15.70
CA ALA A 63 3.84 -37.47 14.29
C ALA A 63 2.33 -37.37 14.00
N LEU A 64 1.95 -36.43 13.15
CA LEU A 64 0.58 -36.25 12.69
C LEU A 64 0.29 -37.16 11.50
N ILE A 65 -0.28 -38.32 11.83
CA ILE A 65 -1.13 -39.12 10.94
C ILE A 65 -2.44 -38.33 10.77
N VAL A 66 -2.80 -38.03 9.52
CA VAL A 66 -4.07 -37.39 9.15
C VAL A 66 -5.20 -38.44 9.20
N PRO A 67 -6.22 -38.30 10.07
CA PRO A 67 -7.43 -39.10 9.95
C PRO A 67 -8.42 -38.35 9.06
N SER A 68 -8.60 -38.89 7.85
CA SER A 68 -9.75 -38.63 7.00
C SER A 68 -10.93 -39.45 7.55
N GLU A 69 -11.94 -38.79 8.13
CA GLU A 69 -13.37 -39.10 8.02
C GLU A 69 -14.18 -38.32 9.06
N ALA A 70 -15.05 -37.41 8.61
CA ALA A 70 -16.44 -37.29 9.07
C ALA A 70 -17.07 -35.95 8.61
N ALA A 71 -18.15 -36.07 7.83
CA ALA A 71 -19.35 -35.21 7.76
C ALA A 71 -19.80 -34.92 6.32
N LYS A 72 -20.25 -35.97 5.63
CA LYS A 72 -21.09 -35.84 4.42
C LYS A 72 -22.47 -35.30 4.80
N ARG A 73 -22.64 -33.98 4.78
CA ARG A 73 -23.97 -33.36 4.75
C ARG A 73 -24.47 -33.41 3.29
N LYS A 74 -25.40 -34.33 3.00
CA LYS A 74 -26.12 -34.40 1.72
C LYS A 74 -26.95 -33.11 1.54
N VAL A 75 -26.45 -32.18 0.74
CA VAL A 75 -27.26 -31.13 0.13
C VAL A 75 -27.94 -31.75 -1.09
N GLN A 76 -29.27 -31.78 -1.12
CA GLN A 76 -30.04 -32.16 -2.31
C GLN A 76 -29.78 -31.10 -3.40
N PRO A 77 -29.30 -31.48 -4.59
CA PRO A 77 -29.20 -30.57 -5.72
C PRO A 77 -30.62 -30.27 -6.20
N GLU A 78 -31.04 -29.01 -6.06
CA GLU A 78 -32.19 -28.45 -6.74
C GLU A 78 -31.95 -28.55 -8.25
N GLU A 79 -32.74 -29.38 -8.93
CA GLU A 79 -32.56 -29.74 -10.33
C GLU A 79 -32.84 -28.52 -11.20
N ALA A 80 -31.77 -27.85 -11.65
CA ALA A 80 -31.87 -26.74 -12.57
C ALA A 80 -32.63 -27.18 -13.85
N PRO A 81 -33.56 -26.36 -14.37
CA PRO A 81 -34.36 -26.72 -15.54
C PRO A 81 -33.46 -27.07 -16.72
N LYS A 82 -33.59 -28.30 -17.22
CA LYS A 82 -32.89 -28.81 -18.41
C LYS A 82 -33.30 -27.99 -19.63
N LEU A 83 -32.46 -27.02 -20.01
CA LEU A 83 -32.54 -26.30 -21.27
C LEU A 83 -32.45 -27.31 -22.42
N THR A 84 -33.39 -27.20 -23.36
CA THR A 84 -33.44 -28.09 -24.52
C THR A 84 -32.27 -27.80 -25.47
N PRO A 85 -31.69 -28.80 -26.16
CA PRO A 85 -30.56 -28.62 -27.10
C PRO A 85 -30.83 -27.68 -28.27
N LYS A 86 -32.09 -27.26 -28.46
CA LYS A 86 -32.51 -26.26 -29.44
C LYS A 86 -32.35 -24.82 -28.94
N GLN A 87 -32.48 -24.57 -27.63
CA GLN A 87 -32.23 -23.25 -27.03
C GLN A 87 -30.75 -22.94 -26.86
N GLU A 88 -29.88 -23.96 -26.80
CA GLU A 88 -28.43 -23.77 -26.70
C GLU A 88 -27.78 -23.31 -28.02
N LYS A 89 -28.42 -23.59 -29.17
CA LYS A 89 -27.94 -23.13 -30.49
C LYS A 89 -28.46 -21.76 -30.91
N GLU A 90 -29.50 -21.24 -30.28
CA GLU A 90 -30.00 -19.87 -30.48
C GLU A 90 -29.42 -18.87 -29.45
N ALA A 91 -28.79 -19.34 -28.37
CA ALA A 91 -28.25 -18.49 -27.31
C ALA A 91 -26.85 -17.91 -27.59
N TRP A 92 -26.20 -18.27 -28.71
CA TRP A 92 -24.94 -17.68 -29.16
C TRP A 92 -25.11 -17.16 -30.58
N SER A 93 -26.04 -16.22 -30.78
CA SER A 93 -25.98 -15.36 -31.97
C SER A 93 -24.75 -14.45 -31.81
N PRO A 94 -23.75 -14.50 -32.72
CA PRO A 94 -22.49 -13.74 -32.58
C PRO A 94 -22.61 -12.22 -32.75
N ASP A 95 -23.80 -11.63 -32.52
CA ASP A 95 -24.16 -10.31 -33.05
C ASP A 95 -24.76 -9.33 -32.03
N GLU A 96 -24.64 -9.59 -30.73
CA GLU A 96 -24.89 -8.54 -29.75
C GLU A 96 -23.63 -7.71 -29.51
N ASN A 97 -23.45 -6.71 -30.40
CA ASN A 97 -22.55 -5.59 -30.17
C ASN A 97 -23.01 -4.84 -28.91
N GLU A 98 -22.55 -5.30 -27.74
CA GLU A 98 -22.87 -4.67 -26.46
C GLU A 98 -22.41 -3.21 -26.50
N PRO A 99 -23.35 -2.25 -26.42
CA PRO A 99 -23.00 -0.85 -26.54
C PRO A 99 -22.20 -0.41 -25.32
N ILE A 100 -20.92 -0.09 -25.51
CA ILE A 100 -20.06 0.39 -24.41
C ILE A 100 -20.49 1.82 -24.05
N PRO A 101 -21.06 2.04 -22.84
CA PRO A 101 -21.48 3.38 -22.43
C PRO A 101 -20.27 4.30 -22.37
N PHE A 102 -20.47 5.57 -22.75
CA PHE A 102 -19.43 6.58 -22.56
C PHE A 102 -19.09 6.68 -21.08
N THR A 103 -17.85 6.36 -20.75
CA THR A 103 -17.34 6.54 -19.39
C THR A 103 -17.42 8.02 -19.02
N GLU A 104 -18.02 8.28 -17.85
CA GLU A 104 -18.12 9.62 -17.29
C GLU A 104 -16.72 10.12 -16.92
N SER A 105 -16.10 10.88 -17.82
CA SER A 105 -14.72 11.34 -17.68
C SER A 105 -14.56 12.72 -18.28
N THR A 106 -13.81 13.60 -17.62
CA THR A 106 -13.52 14.96 -18.11
C THR A 106 -12.97 14.97 -19.53
N TRP A 107 -12.22 13.92 -19.89
CA TRP A 107 -11.58 13.79 -21.19
C TRP A 107 -12.57 13.52 -22.33
N ASN A 108 -13.75 12.98 -22.03
CA ASN A 108 -14.85 12.83 -22.98
C ASN A 108 -15.65 14.13 -23.17
N LEU A 109 -15.48 15.11 -22.28
CA LEU A 109 -16.22 16.37 -22.34
C LEU A 109 -15.97 17.14 -23.63
N LEU A 110 -14.79 16.99 -24.22
CA LEU A 110 -14.44 17.65 -25.47
C LEU A 110 -15.40 17.27 -26.62
N LEU A 111 -15.98 16.06 -26.60
CA LEU A 111 -16.92 15.62 -27.62
C LEU A 111 -18.27 16.37 -27.54
N VAL A 112 -18.64 16.84 -26.35
CA VAL A 112 -19.89 17.59 -26.10
C VAL A 112 -19.66 19.11 -26.13
N LEU A 113 -18.43 19.55 -25.83
CA LEU A 113 -18.01 20.94 -25.91
C LEU A 113 -18.25 21.49 -27.31
N GLY A 114 -19.08 22.54 -27.39
CA GLY A 114 -19.50 23.18 -28.64
C GLY A 114 -20.94 22.88 -29.06
N PHE A 115 -21.64 21.94 -28.42
CA PHE A 115 -23.07 21.71 -28.64
C PHE A 115 -23.96 22.31 -27.53
N THR A 116 -23.38 22.63 -26.37
CA THR A 116 -24.10 23.18 -25.21
C THR A 116 -23.72 24.64 -24.98
N LYS A 117 -24.63 25.43 -24.38
CA LYS A 117 -24.36 26.83 -24.00
C LYS A 117 -23.31 26.98 -22.89
N ASP A 118 -23.07 25.92 -22.13
CA ASP A 118 -22.17 25.91 -20.96
C ASP A 118 -20.68 25.67 -21.35
N ILE A 119 -20.22 26.22 -22.47
CA ILE A 119 -18.86 26.00 -23.01
C ILE A 119 -17.79 26.47 -22.02
N LEU A 120 -17.97 27.67 -21.46
CA LEU A 120 -16.99 28.25 -20.53
C LEU A 120 -16.78 27.38 -19.30
N VAL A 121 -17.87 26.84 -18.73
CA VAL A 121 -17.81 25.96 -17.56
C VAL A 121 -17.14 24.63 -17.93
N GLY A 122 -17.50 24.04 -19.08
CA GLY A 122 -16.87 22.80 -19.53
C GLY A 122 -15.37 22.95 -19.80
N CYS A 123 -14.93 24.05 -20.42
CA CYS A 123 -13.52 24.38 -20.58
C CYS A 123 -12.83 24.58 -19.22
N GLY A 124 -13.48 25.25 -18.28
CA GLY A 124 -12.97 25.44 -16.91
C GLY A 124 -12.75 24.11 -16.18
N VAL A 125 -13.69 23.17 -16.27
CA VAL A 125 -13.55 21.82 -15.68
C VAL A 125 -12.41 21.04 -16.34
N LEU A 126 -12.27 21.12 -17.67
CA LEU A 126 -11.18 20.47 -18.39
C LEU A 126 -9.81 21.00 -17.98
N VAL A 127 -9.64 22.32 -17.96
CA VAL A 127 -8.39 22.97 -17.54
C VAL A 127 -8.10 22.68 -16.07
N GLY A 128 -9.11 22.76 -15.20
CA GLY A 128 -8.96 22.44 -13.78
C GLY A 128 -8.52 20.99 -13.55
N SER A 129 -9.09 20.04 -14.29
CA SER A 129 -8.71 18.61 -14.22
C SER A 129 -7.27 18.40 -14.71
N LEU A 130 -6.86 19.08 -15.78
CA LEU A 130 -5.49 19.03 -16.29
C LEU A 130 -4.50 19.61 -15.27
N LEU A 131 -4.80 20.77 -14.70
CA LEU A 131 -3.96 21.42 -13.69
C LEU A 131 -3.85 20.58 -12.42
N LEU A 132 -4.94 19.95 -11.97
CA LEU A 132 -4.94 19.05 -10.83
C LEU A 132 -4.01 17.86 -11.09
N GLN A 133 -4.16 17.18 -12.22
CA GLN A 133 -3.32 16.03 -12.54
C GLN A 133 -1.85 16.42 -12.74
N ALA A 134 -1.57 17.54 -13.41
CA ALA A 134 -0.22 18.05 -13.58
C ALA A 134 0.42 18.43 -12.23
N GLY A 135 -0.34 19.06 -11.35
CA GLY A 135 0.09 19.39 -9.99
C GLY A 135 0.37 18.15 -9.15
N LEU A 136 -0.47 17.13 -9.24
CA LEU A 136 -0.24 15.84 -8.58
C LEU A 136 1.01 15.15 -9.12
N CYS A 137 1.19 15.09 -10.44
CA CYS A 137 2.41 14.55 -11.05
C CYS A 137 3.65 15.30 -10.55
N TYR A 138 3.60 16.63 -10.54
CA TYR A 138 4.69 17.46 -10.05
C TYR A 138 5.04 17.12 -8.59
N VAL A 139 4.04 17.09 -7.70
CA VAL A 139 4.25 16.77 -6.27
C VAL A 139 4.84 15.36 -6.09
N VAL A 140 4.28 14.35 -6.76
CA VAL A 140 4.74 12.96 -6.62
C VAL A 140 6.14 12.76 -7.20
N LEU A 141 6.51 13.49 -8.25
CA LEU A 141 7.85 13.46 -8.84
C LEU A 141 8.89 14.27 -8.05
N THR A 142 8.48 15.07 -7.06
CA THR A 142 9.46 15.77 -6.22
C THR A 142 10.22 14.77 -5.35
N GLY A 143 11.55 14.98 -5.23
CA GLY A 143 12.39 14.16 -4.34
C GLY A 143 11.96 14.21 -2.87
N ALA A 144 11.25 15.27 -2.46
CA ALA A 144 10.66 15.36 -1.12
C ALA A 144 9.59 14.26 -0.88
N PHE A 145 8.80 13.93 -1.91
CA PHE A 145 7.77 12.89 -1.83
C PHE A 145 8.34 11.48 -2.01
N LEU A 146 9.29 11.32 -2.93
CA LEU A 146 9.97 10.04 -3.17
C LEU A 146 10.86 9.59 -2.00
N GLY A 147 11.25 10.51 -1.12
CA GLY A 147 12.12 10.26 0.02
C GLY A 147 13.60 10.35 -0.35
N LYS A 148 14.46 10.26 0.67
CA LYS A 148 15.91 10.19 0.46
C LYS A 148 16.27 8.80 -0.09
N PRO A 149 17.23 8.71 -1.02
CA PRO A 149 17.72 7.40 -1.48
C PRO A 149 18.29 6.62 -0.30
N LEU A 150 18.00 5.32 -0.28
CA LEU A 150 18.38 4.42 0.81
C LEU A 150 19.91 4.32 0.98
N ASP A 151 20.68 4.56 -0.09
CA ASP A 151 22.15 4.53 -0.06
C ASP A 151 22.76 5.49 0.98
N GLY A 152 22.11 6.62 1.26
CA GLY A 152 22.58 7.56 2.29
C GLY A 152 22.48 7.00 3.72
N GLU A 153 21.67 5.97 3.94
CA GLU A 153 21.56 5.29 5.22
C GLU A 153 22.77 4.40 5.51
N ILE A 154 23.52 3.95 4.49
CA ILE A 154 24.76 3.18 4.68
C ILE A 154 25.80 4.03 5.42
N ASP A 155 26.02 5.27 4.98
CA ASP A 155 26.95 6.18 5.64
C ASP A 155 26.49 6.55 7.05
N THR A 156 25.18 6.69 7.22
CA THR A 156 24.56 6.97 8.52
C THR A 156 24.76 5.80 9.48
N ALA A 157 24.57 4.56 9.01
CA ALA A 157 24.81 3.33 9.76
C ALA A 157 26.29 3.23 10.17
N ARG A 158 27.20 3.47 9.24
CA ARG A 158 28.64 3.44 9.50
C ARG A 158 29.06 4.46 10.55
N ARG A 159 28.61 5.71 10.44
CA ARG A 159 28.91 6.76 11.43
C ARG A 159 28.32 6.43 12.80
N TRP A 160 27.06 5.99 12.84
CA TRP A 160 26.42 5.58 14.08
C TRP A 160 27.22 4.45 14.74
N ARG A 161 27.67 3.47 13.96
CA ARG A 161 28.47 2.36 14.45
C ARG A 161 29.80 2.81 15.04
N THR A 162 30.54 3.69 14.36
CA THR A 162 31.86 4.13 14.81
C THR A 162 31.81 5.08 15.99
N PHE A 163 30.80 5.94 16.07
CA PHE A 163 30.77 7.03 17.06
C PHE A 163 29.83 6.80 18.23
N THR A 164 28.81 5.95 18.09
CA THR A 164 27.75 5.81 19.09
C THR A 164 27.59 4.37 19.55
N ALA A 165 27.51 3.42 18.63
CA ALA A 165 27.08 2.05 18.94
C ALA A 165 28.06 1.29 19.85
N HIS A 166 29.34 1.65 19.79
CA HIS A 166 30.40 1.08 20.63
C HIS A 166 30.87 2.03 21.74
N ASP A 167 30.25 3.20 21.96
CA ASP A 167 30.67 4.09 23.06
C ASP A 167 30.36 3.43 24.41
N PHE A 168 31.37 3.32 25.28
CA PHE A 168 31.23 2.78 26.63
C PHE A 168 30.18 3.52 27.47
N LYS A 169 29.85 4.78 27.15
CA LYS A 169 28.78 5.55 27.81
C LYS A 169 27.39 4.95 27.62
N HIS A 170 27.22 4.12 26.59
CA HIS A 170 25.97 3.44 26.28
C HIS A 170 25.98 1.95 26.65
N LEU A 171 26.95 1.54 27.48
CA LEU A 171 26.97 0.20 28.06
C LEU A 171 25.81 0.07 29.07
N ASP A 172 25.07 -1.02 28.95
CA ASP A 172 23.96 -1.32 29.85
C ASP A 172 24.45 -1.86 31.22
N ILE A 173 23.55 -1.96 32.20
CA ILE A 173 23.81 -2.58 33.51
C ILE A 173 24.30 -4.03 33.36
N THR A 174 23.79 -4.75 32.37
CA THR A 174 24.19 -6.11 32.02
C THR A 174 25.58 -6.22 31.35
N GLU A 175 26.32 -5.11 31.29
CA GLU A 175 27.56 -4.96 30.53
C GLU A 175 27.41 -5.35 29.04
N THR A 176 26.23 -5.17 28.45
CA THR A 176 25.98 -5.40 27.02
C THR A 176 26.18 -4.11 26.21
N SER A 177 26.72 -4.23 25.01
CA SER A 177 26.93 -3.08 24.11
C SER A 177 25.62 -2.62 23.48
N LEU A 178 25.53 -1.32 23.17
CA LEU A 178 24.36 -0.74 22.49
C LEU A 178 24.11 -1.39 21.12
N VAL A 179 25.16 -1.67 20.34
CA VAL A 179 25.03 -2.36 19.06
C VAL A 179 24.42 -3.75 19.21
N SER A 180 24.85 -4.52 20.22
CA SER A 180 24.32 -5.87 20.43
C SER A 180 22.84 -5.82 20.78
N ARG A 181 22.42 -4.87 21.61
CA ARG A 181 21.00 -4.67 21.95
C ARG A 181 20.15 -4.28 20.73
N VAL A 182 20.62 -3.32 19.93
CA VAL A 182 19.93 -2.85 18.72
C VAL A 182 19.76 -3.98 17.70
N CYS A 183 20.81 -4.75 17.44
CA CYS A 183 20.80 -5.83 16.45
C CYS A 183 19.96 -7.04 16.88
N ASN A 184 19.75 -7.22 18.19
CA ASN A 184 18.88 -8.26 18.74
C ASN A 184 17.44 -7.78 18.99
N GLY A 185 17.10 -6.55 18.61
CA GLY A 185 15.72 -6.03 18.69
C GLY A 185 15.25 -5.75 20.11
N ASP A 186 16.14 -5.33 21.00
CA ASP A 186 15.78 -4.97 22.38
C ASP A 186 14.81 -3.79 22.42
N GLY A 187 13.56 -4.06 22.82
CA GLY A 187 12.50 -3.06 22.92
C GLY A 187 12.63 -2.08 24.10
N SER A 188 13.56 -2.32 25.03
CA SER A 188 13.79 -1.45 26.20
C SER A 188 14.73 -0.26 25.91
N LEU A 189 15.24 -0.17 24.68
CA LEU A 189 16.18 0.86 24.28
C LEU A 189 15.55 2.26 24.29
N ILE A 190 16.05 3.15 25.14
CA ILE A 190 15.67 4.59 25.11
C ILE A 190 16.47 5.33 24.04
N MET A 191 17.72 4.91 23.80
CA MET A 191 18.61 5.48 22.78
C MET A 191 18.66 4.57 21.57
N SER A 192 18.84 5.16 20.38
CA SER A 192 18.90 4.45 19.10
C SER A 192 17.64 3.64 18.73
N THR A 193 16.47 4.06 19.23
CA THR A 193 15.16 3.47 18.87
C THR A 193 14.94 3.44 17.37
N LYS A 194 15.31 4.51 16.66
CA LYS A 194 15.20 4.59 15.19
C LYS A 194 16.01 3.51 14.48
N GLN A 195 17.22 3.21 14.98
CA GLN A 195 18.08 2.17 14.43
C GLN A 195 17.50 0.78 14.71
N ALA A 196 17.02 0.54 15.94
CA ALA A 196 16.37 -0.72 16.29
C ALA A 196 15.11 -0.98 15.45
N ASP A 197 14.24 0.03 15.30
CA ASP A 197 13.06 -0.03 14.45
C ASP A 197 13.41 -0.29 12.99
N LEU A 198 14.45 0.37 12.48
CA LEU A 198 14.93 0.16 11.11
C LEU A 198 15.40 -1.29 10.92
N ILE A 199 16.25 -1.82 11.81
CA ILE A 199 16.72 -3.20 11.73
C ILE A 199 15.56 -4.21 11.80
N LEU A 200 14.58 -3.97 12.68
CA LEU A 200 13.39 -4.80 12.77
C LEU A 200 12.58 -4.79 11.47
N GLN A 201 12.43 -3.62 10.83
CA GLN A 201 11.76 -3.50 9.54
C GLN A 201 12.54 -4.19 8.41
N LEU A 202 13.87 -4.06 8.38
CA LEU A 202 14.73 -4.73 7.40
C LEU A 202 14.66 -6.25 7.55
N ASN A 203 14.69 -6.76 8.78
CA ASN A 203 14.54 -8.18 9.08
C ASN A 203 13.19 -8.72 8.60
N ALA A 204 12.11 -7.99 8.90
CA ALA A 204 10.77 -8.37 8.44
C ALA A 204 10.66 -8.34 6.91
N TYR A 205 11.21 -7.31 6.25
CA TYR A 205 11.19 -7.18 4.79
C TYR A 205 11.97 -8.30 4.09
N LEU A 206 13.19 -8.56 4.57
CA LEU A 206 14.09 -9.55 3.98
C LEU A 206 13.76 -10.99 4.42
N GLY A 207 12.93 -11.18 5.45
CA GLY A 207 12.60 -12.49 6.00
C GLY A 207 13.72 -13.10 6.83
N MET A 208 14.60 -12.28 7.41
CA MET A 208 15.77 -12.73 8.18
C MET A 208 15.49 -12.79 9.68
N LYS A 209 16.13 -13.72 10.37
CA LYS A 209 16.25 -13.69 11.84
C LYS A 209 17.25 -12.61 12.29
N ALA A 210 17.25 -12.28 13.58
CA ALA A 210 18.11 -11.24 14.16
C ALA A 210 19.61 -11.46 13.88
N HIS A 211 20.08 -12.71 13.96
CA HIS A 211 21.49 -13.08 13.81
C HIS A 211 21.92 -13.42 12.38
N GLU A 212 20.98 -13.61 11.45
CA GLU A 212 21.28 -13.94 10.06
C GLU A 212 21.67 -12.66 9.31
N LEU A 213 22.81 -12.65 8.61
CA LEU A 213 23.23 -11.48 7.82
C LEU A 213 22.83 -11.58 6.35
N THR A 214 22.53 -12.78 5.88
CA THR A 214 22.17 -13.08 4.49
C THR A 214 20.78 -13.74 4.45
N PRO A 215 19.89 -13.34 3.54
CA PRO A 215 18.57 -13.95 3.43
C PRO A 215 18.64 -15.38 2.87
N GLU A 216 17.88 -16.30 3.48
CA GLU A 216 17.67 -17.65 2.94
C GLU A 216 16.48 -17.65 1.97
N GLY A 217 16.75 -17.36 0.69
CA GLY A 217 15.75 -17.45 -0.38
C GLY A 217 15.07 -16.13 -0.74
N VAL A 218 13.78 -16.19 -1.08
CA VAL A 218 13.05 -15.04 -1.61
C VAL A 218 12.53 -14.17 -0.47
N SER A 219 12.94 -12.91 -0.45
CA SER A 219 12.50 -11.95 0.55
C SER A 219 10.98 -11.65 0.44
N PRO A 220 10.20 -11.86 1.50
CA PRO A 220 8.74 -11.70 1.47
C PRO A 220 8.32 -10.26 1.15
N GLY A 221 9.09 -9.27 1.61
CA GLY A 221 8.87 -7.86 1.31
C GLY A 221 9.00 -7.54 -0.18
N SER A 222 9.99 -8.14 -0.86
CA SER A 222 10.21 -7.97 -2.31
C SER A 222 9.06 -8.56 -3.12
N VAL A 223 8.58 -9.76 -2.75
CA VAL A 223 7.41 -10.39 -3.40
C VAL A 223 6.18 -9.52 -3.23
N LEU A 224 5.90 -9.05 -2.01
CA LEU A 224 4.76 -8.16 -1.76
C LEU A 224 4.89 -6.86 -2.57
N CYS A 225 6.08 -6.27 -2.63
CA CYS A 225 6.33 -5.06 -3.41
C CYS A 225 6.00 -5.28 -4.89
N VAL A 226 6.46 -6.38 -5.49
CA VAL A 226 6.15 -6.69 -6.90
C VAL A 226 4.69 -7.02 -7.14
N LEU A 227 3.99 -7.67 -6.19
CA LEU A 227 2.54 -7.84 -6.28
C LEU A 227 1.81 -6.49 -6.25
N CYS A 228 2.22 -5.56 -5.39
CA CYS A 228 1.66 -4.20 -5.36
C CYS A 228 1.96 -3.44 -6.66
N ILE A 229 3.16 -3.58 -7.24
CA ILE A 229 3.52 -3.00 -8.53
C ILE A 229 2.68 -3.62 -9.66
N ALA A 230 2.50 -4.93 -9.68
CA ALA A 230 1.67 -5.63 -10.67
C ALA A 230 0.22 -5.13 -10.60
N TRP A 231 -0.32 -5.02 -9.39
CA TRP A 231 -1.65 -4.47 -9.16
C TRP A 231 -1.78 -3.02 -9.63
N TRP A 232 -0.76 -2.20 -9.36
CA TRP A 232 -0.69 -0.83 -9.86
C TRP A 232 -0.63 -0.76 -11.39
N CYS A 233 0.15 -1.63 -12.03
CA CYS A 233 0.24 -1.74 -13.49
C CYS A 233 -1.11 -2.12 -14.11
N LEU A 234 -1.89 -3.00 -13.46
CA LEU A 234 -3.24 -3.35 -13.93
C LEU A 234 -4.19 -2.14 -13.93
N TYR A 235 -4.09 -1.25 -12.95
CA TYR A 235 -4.87 -0.01 -12.93
C TYR A 235 -4.51 0.91 -14.10
N VAL A 236 -3.22 1.10 -14.36
CA VAL A 236 -2.75 1.93 -15.47
C VAL A 236 -3.09 1.28 -16.82
N ALA A 237 -2.97 -0.04 -16.94
CA ALA A 237 -3.37 -0.80 -18.12
C ALA A 237 -4.87 -0.63 -18.44
N ARG A 238 -5.73 -0.67 -17.41
CA ARG A 238 -7.17 -0.39 -17.57
C ARG A 238 -7.41 1.01 -18.14
N GLU A 239 -6.63 2.00 -17.72
CA GLU A 239 -6.75 3.35 -18.26
C GLU A 239 -6.26 3.46 -19.70
N TYR A 240 -5.11 2.86 -20.03
CA TYR A 240 -4.65 2.82 -21.42
C TYR A 240 -5.67 2.19 -22.35
N ARG A 241 -6.28 1.08 -21.93
CA ARG A 241 -7.38 0.45 -22.65
C ARG A 241 -8.52 1.43 -22.90
N ALA A 242 -8.98 2.15 -21.87
CA ALA A 242 -10.01 3.17 -22.02
C ALA A 242 -9.61 4.30 -23.00
N ILE A 243 -8.35 4.74 -22.97
CA ILE A 243 -7.82 5.74 -23.90
C ILE A 243 -7.84 5.20 -25.34
N PHE A 244 -7.28 4.00 -25.58
CA PHE A 244 -7.20 3.42 -26.91
C PHE A 244 -8.57 3.07 -27.49
N SER A 245 -9.49 2.50 -26.71
CA SER A 245 -10.86 2.26 -27.15
C SER A 245 -11.57 3.56 -27.52
N SER A 246 -11.36 4.65 -26.77
CA SER A 246 -11.94 5.95 -27.10
C SER A 246 -11.37 6.56 -28.39
N LEU A 247 -10.07 6.37 -28.63
CA LEU A 247 -9.39 6.86 -29.84
C LEU A 247 -9.83 6.09 -31.08
N GLU A 248 -9.86 4.75 -31.00
CA GLU A 248 -10.38 3.90 -32.08
C GLU A 248 -11.83 4.26 -32.40
N GLY A 249 -12.62 4.46 -31.35
CA GLY A 249 -14.01 4.81 -31.50
C GLY A 249 -14.24 6.07 -32.30
N LEU A 250 -13.41 7.09 -32.04
CA LEU A 250 -13.44 8.33 -32.77
C LEU A 250 -12.86 8.18 -34.20
N TRP A 251 -11.87 7.31 -34.39
CA TRP A 251 -11.25 7.04 -35.69
C TRP A 251 -12.24 6.45 -36.70
N ASN A 252 -13.21 5.66 -36.24
CA ASN A 252 -14.24 5.06 -37.10
C ASN A 252 -15.37 6.04 -37.47
N VAL A 253 -15.41 7.25 -36.88
CA VAL A 253 -16.44 8.25 -37.21
C VAL A 253 -16.01 9.00 -38.49
N PRO A 254 -16.86 9.09 -39.52
CA PRO A 254 -16.49 9.77 -40.76
C PRO A 254 -16.20 11.26 -40.51
N GLY A 255 -15.15 11.76 -41.15
CA GLY A 255 -14.76 13.17 -41.09
C GLY A 255 -15.80 14.06 -41.78
N GLY A 256 -16.21 15.16 -41.14
CA GLY A 256 -17.19 16.09 -41.69
C GLY A 256 -17.50 17.27 -40.76
N PRO A 257 -18.36 18.22 -41.19
CA PRO A 257 -18.80 19.31 -40.33
C PRO A 257 -19.56 18.75 -39.10
N SER A 258 -19.15 19.18 -37.91
CA SER A 258 -19.63 18.59 -36.65
C SER A 258 -21.13 18.74 -36.45
N ASN A 259 -21.88 17.66 -36.70
CA ASN A 259 -23.32 17.58 -36.54
C ASN A 259 -23.69 16.48 -35.54
N LEU A 260 -24.43 16.87 -34.49
CA LEU A 260 -24.96 15.97 -33.47
C LEU A 260 -26.47 15.82 -33.72
N GLU A 261 -26.87 14.69 -34.31
CA GLU A 261 -28.28 14.38 -34.60
C GLU A 261 -28.78 13.34 -33.60
N LEU A 262 -29.81 13.66 -32.81
CA LEU A 262 -30.47 12.73 -31.88
C LEU A 262 -29.51 12.00 -30.91
N GLY A 263 -28.44 12.68 -30.47
CA GLY A 263 -27.44 12.09 -29.58
C GLY A 263 -26.42 11.17 -30.26
N THR A 264 -26.46 11.04 -31.59
CA THR A 264 -25.46 10.30 -32.38
C THR A 264 -24.51 11.29 -33.07
N LEU A 265 -23.21 11.08 -32.94
CA LEU A 265 -22.18 11.85 -33.64
C LEU A 265 -22.09 11.36 -35.08
N ARG A 266 -22.66 12.11 -36.04
CA ARG A 266 -22.70 11.70 -37.44
C ARG A 266 -21.39 11.98 -38.18
N SER A 267 -20.75 13.10 -37.86
CA SER A 267 -19.41 13.42 -38.35
C SER A 267 -18.68 14.35 -37.40
N VAL A 268 -17.35 14.26 -37.39
CA VAL A 268 -16.48 15.07 -36.52
C VAL A 268 -15.54 15.88 -37.40
N SER A 269 -15.35 17.14 -37.05
CA SER A 269 -14.45 18.03 -37.78
C SER A 269 -13.00 17.68 -37.43
N LEU A 270 -12.12 17.70 -38.43
CA LEU A 270 -10.69 17.42 -38.25
C LEU A 270 -10.04 18.19 -37.09
N PRO A 271 -10.27 19.51 -36.88
CA PRO A 271 -9.69 20.21 -35.72
C PRO A 271 -10.18 19.67 -34.37
N ARG A 272 -11.46 19.31 -34.25
CA ARG A 272 -11.99 18.70 -33.01
C ARG A 272 -11.43 17.30 -32.79
N PHE A 273 -11.27 16.54 -33.87
CA PHE A 273 -10.63 15.23 -33.84
C PHE A 273 -9.19 15.33 -33.35
N LEU A 274 -8.38 16.21 -33.95
CA LEU A 274 -7.00 16.43 -33.53
C LEU A 274 -6.92 16.91 -32.08
N LEU A 275 -7.78 17.84 -31.65
CA LEU A 275 -7.82 18.30 -30.27
C LEU A 275 -8.20 17.18 -29.29
N PHE A 276 -9.11 16.28 -29.67
CA PHE A 276 -9.42 15.11 -28.86
C PHE A 276 -8.22 14.16 -28.77
N CYS A 277 -7.58 13.88 -29.89
CA CYS A 277 -6.38 13.05 -29.92
C CYS A 277 -5.25 13.64 -29.07
N THR A 278 -4.99 14.94 -29.14
CA THR A 278 -3.93 15.58 -28.34
C THR A 278 -4.24 15.51 -26.85
N LEU A 279 -5.49 15.74 -26.42
CA LEU A 279 -5.88 15.59 -25.01
C LEU A 279 -5.76 14.14 -24.53
N ARG A 280 -6.10 13.16 -25.38
CA ARG A 280 -5.95 11.74 -25.06
C ARG A 280 -4.49 11.31 -24.94
N LEU A 281 -3.63 11.80 -25.82
CA LEU A 281 -2.19 11.58 -25.72
C LEU A 281 -1.61 12.25 -24.47
N LEU A 282 -2.05 13.46 -24.14
CA LEU A 282 -1.64 14.14 -22.91
C LEU A 282 -2.05 13.34 -21.67
N LYS A 283 -3.28 12.80 -21.64
CA LYS A 283 -3.72 11.89 -20.58
C LYS A 283 -2.82 10.66 -20.47
N ALA A 284 -2.49 10.02 -21.60
CA ALA A 284 -1.60 8.85 -21.63
C ALA A 284 -0.20 9.17 -21.08
N VAL A 285 0.36 10.33 -21.43
CA VAL A 285 1.64 10.82 -20.88
C VAL A 285 1.55 11.02 -19.37
N ILE A 286 0.51 11.68 -18.87
CA ILE A 286 0.30 11.87 -17.43
C ILE A 286 0.20 10.52 -16.71
N SER A 287 -0.58 9.58 -17.26
CA SER A 287 -0.68 8.21 -16.72
C SER A 287 0.66 7.47 -16.75
N SER A 288 1.50 7.66 -17.77
CA SER A 288 2.87 7.10 -17.82
C SER A 288 3.76 7.68 -16.71
N LEU A 289 3.70 9.00 -16.51
CA LEU A 289 4.49 9.67 -15.48
C LEU A 289 4.07 9.19 -14.09
N LEU A 290 2.76 9.06 -13.84
CA LEU A 290 2.23 8.51 -12.60
C LEU A 290 2.60 7.03 -12.42
N LEU A 291 2.65 6.24 -13.49
CA LEU A 291 3.11 4.86 -13.44
C LEU A 291 4.55 4.79 -12.91
N VAL A 292 5.48 5.54 -13.53
CA VAL A 292 6.89 5.54 -13.14
C VAL A 292 7.07 6.07 -11.72
N ALA A 293 6.44 7.20 -11.40
CA ALA A 293 6.53 7.80 -10.07
C ALA A 293 5.93 6.90 -8.98
N GLY A 294 4.80 6.23 -9.29
CA GLY A 294 4.17 5.27 -8.39
C GLY A 294 5.03 4.05 -8.12
N ILE A 295 5.70 3.50 -9.15
CA ILE A 295 6.67 2.40 -8.99
C ILE A 295 7.83 2.84 -8.09
N GLN A 296 8.44 3.99 -8.36
CA GLN A 296 9.55 4.51 -7.54
C GLN A 296 9.12 4.73 -6.08
N TRP A 297 7.92 5.28 -5.86
CA TRP A 297 7.42 5.52 -4.51
C TRP A 297 7.10 4.24 -3.74
N LEU A 298 6.61 3.19 -4.42
CA LEU A 298 6.37 1.87 -3.84
C LEU A 298 7.68 1.17 -3.45
N VAL A 299 8.69 1.24 -4.32
CA VAL A 299 9.96 0.55 -4.11
C VAL A 299 10.78 1.20 -2.98
N ASN A 300 10.69 2.52 -2.80
CA ASN A 300 11.38 3.25 -1.72
C ASN A 300 10.78 3.02 -0.32
N ALA A 301 9.93 2.02 -0.13
CA ALA A 301 9.28 1.72 1.15
C ALA A 301 10.00 0.55 1.85
N VAL A 302 10.60 0.83 3.02
CA VAL A 302 11.31 -0.18 3.82
C VAL A 302 10.35 -1.04 4.63
N ALA A 303 9.28 -0.44 5.17
CA ALA A 303 8.32 -1.17 6.00
C ALA A 303 7.23 -1.83 5.14
N ILE A 304 6.98 -3.13 5.33
CA ILE A 304 5.92 -3.90 4.67
C ILE A 304 4.55 -3.20 4.75
N ARG A 305 4.17 -2.75 5.96
CA ARG A 305 2.90 -2.01 6.17
C ARG A 305 2.82 -0.74 5.31
N SER A 306 3.95 -0.07 5.11
CA SER A 306 3.99 1.16 4.32
C SER A 306 3.87 0.89 2.81
N ILE A 307 4.32 -0.26 2.30
CA ILE A 307 4.17 -0.65 0.89
C ILE A 307 2.68 -0.72 0.52
N VAL A 308 1.90 -1.46 1.33
CA VAL A 308 0.44 -1.63 1.10
C VAL A 308 -0.28 -0.29 1.21
N LEU A 309 0.04 0.50 2.24
CA LEU A 309 -0.57 1.82 2.44
C LEU A 309 -0.28 2.76 1.26
N ARG A 310 0.97 2.78 0.76
CA ARG A 310 1.35 3.57 -0.43
C ARG A 310 0.62 3.07 -1.68
N ALA A 311 0.48 1.77 -1.88
CA ALA A 311 -0.25 1.22 -3.04
C ALA A 311 -1.71 1.70 -3.09
N VAL A 312 -2.39 1.66 -1.95
CA VAL A 312 -3.77 2.16 -1.84
C VAL A 312 -3.82 3.67 -2.09
N ALA A 313 -2.88 4.44 -1.53
CA ALA A 313 -2.83 5.89 -1.72
C ALA A 313 -2.64 6.28 -3.20
N ILE A 314 -1.76 5.58 -3.93
CA ILE A 314 -1.54 5.84 -5.36
C ILE A 314 -2.83 5.59 -6.17
N LYS A 315 -3.55 4.50 -5.85
CA LYS A 315 -4.85 4.25 -6.47
C LYS A 315 -5.81 5.41 -6.24
N THR A 316 -5.90 5.92 -5.01
CA THR A 316 -6.75 7.08 -4.70
C THR A 316 -6.32 8.31 -5.49
N LEU A 317 -5.02 8.59 -5.60
CA LEU A 317 -4.49 9.69 -6.42
C LEU A 317 -4.90 9.58 -7.88
N PHE A 318 -4.94 8.36 -8.41
CA PHE A 318 -5.36 8.10 -9.79
C PHE A 318 -6.85 8.38 -10.02
N GLU A 319 -7.70 8.09 -9.04
CA GLU A 319 -9.16 8.29 -9.11
C GLU A 319 -9.59 9.75 -8.83
N LEU A 320 -8.66 10.63 -8.42
CA LEU A 320 -8.97 12.02 -8.11
C LEU A 320 -9.53 12.81 -9.28
N ASP A 321 -9.17 12.49 -10.53
CA ASP A 321 -9.71 13.19 -11.71
C ASP A 321 -11.20 12.87 -11.93
N ALA A 322 -11.60 11.63 -11.68
CA ALA A 322 -12.99 11.20 -11.73
C ALA A 322 -13.81 11.84 -10.59
N VAL A 323 -13.25 11.93 -9.39
CA VAL A 323 -13.88 12.63 -8.26
C VAL A 323 -14.02 14.13 -8.55
N PHE A 324 -12.98 14.75 -9.10
CA PHE A 324 -13.00 16.16 -9.51
C PHE A 324 -14.07 16.41 -10.58
N TYR A 325 -14.14 15.53 -11.58
CA TYR A 325 -15.20 15.56 -12.59
C TYR A 325 -16.59 15.50 -11.94
N ALA A 326 -16.84 14.53 -11.07
CA ALA A 326 -18.15 14.35 -10.43
C ALA A 326 -18.56 15.57 -9.59
N ALA A 327 -17.60 16.23 -8.94
CA ALA A 327 -17.83 17.41 -8.10
C ALA A 327 -18.14 18.68 -8.89
N PHE A 328 -17.37 18.96 -9.96
CA PHE A 328 -17.43 20.25 -10.67
C PHE A 328 -18.27 20.22 -11.94
N MET A 329 -18.65 19.04 -12.44
CA MET A 329 -19.41 18.93 -13.67
C MET A 329 -20.88 19.35 -13.50
N PRO A 330 -21.38 20.36 -14.24
CA PRO A 330 -22.78 20.75 -14.21
C PRO A 330 -23.73 19.62 -14.61
N LYS A 331 -24.86 19.48 -13.90
CA LYS A 331 -25.90 18.47 -14.18
C LYS A 331 -26.38 18.50 -15.64
N ARG A 332 -26.45 19.67 -16.27
CA ARG A 332 -26.84 19.80 -17.69
C ARG A 332 -25.86 19.08 -18.61
N LEU A 333 -24.57 19.27 -18.39
CA LEU A 333 -23.53 18.60 -19.17
C LEU A 333 -23.49 17.09 -18.88
N GLN A 334 -23.72 16.67 -17.64
CA GLN A 334 -23.88 15.24 -17.32
C GLN A 334 -25.05 14.60 -18.08
N VAL A 335 -26.20 15.27 -18.11
CA VAL A 335 -27.38 14.81 -18.87
C VAL A 335 -27.08 14.76 -20.37
N SER A 336 -26.36 15.75 -20.90
CA SER A 336 -25.94 15.75 -22.32
C SER A 336 -24.99 14.59 -22.63
N MET A 337 -24.03 14.28 -21.74
CA MET A 337 -23.16 13.11 -21.88
C MET A 337 -23.93 11.80 -21.81
N LYS A 338 -24.88 11.66 -20.88
CA LYS A 338 -25.74 10.46 -20.76
C LYS A 338 -26.65 10.25 -21.97
N LYS A 339 -26.99 11.32 -22.69
CA LYS A 339 -27.77 11.26 -23.94
C LYS A 339 -26.94 10.88 -25.16
N LEU A 340 -25.61 10.86 -25.07
CA LEU A 340 -24.79 10.40 -26.17
C LEU A 340 -25.01 8.91 -26.37
N LYS A 341 -25.39 8.54 -27.60
CA LYS A 341 -25.52 7.14 -27.95
C LYS A 341 -24.12 6.50 -27.87
N PRO A 342 -23.96 5.38 -27.15
CA PRO A 342 -22.70 4.66 -27.08
C PRO A 342 -22.15 4.39 -28.47
N LEU A 343 -20.85 4.63 -28.66
CA LEU A 343 -20.18 4.38 -29.92
C LEU A 343 -20.21 2.88 -30.21
N GLN A 344 -20.67 2.52 -31.40
CA GLN A 344 -20.64 1.12 -31.81
C GLN A 344 -19.24 0.80 -32.34
N PHE A 345 -18.57 -0.11 -31.64
CA PHE A 345 -17.29 -0.67 -32.08
C PHE A 345 -17.56 -2.03 -32.69
N ARG A 346 -16.98 -2.26 -33.87
CA ARG A 346 -16.92 -3.61 -34.43
C ARG A 346 -15.77 -4.34 -33.73
N ASN A 347 -16.07 -4.88 -32.55
CA ASN A 347 -15.08 -5.66 -31.80
C ASN A 347 -14.78 -6.95 -32.56
N SER A 348 -13.62 -6.99 -33.22
CA SER A 348 -13.09 -8.25 -33.73
C SER A 348 -12.53 -9.08 -32.57
N VAL A 349 -12.92 -10.35 -32.47
CA VAL A 349 -12.41 -11.29 -31.47
C VAL A 349 -10.88 -11.34 -31.48
N CYS A 350 -10.27 -11.35 -32.67
CA CYS A 350 -8.82 -11.34 -32.84
C CYS A 350 -8.17 -10.10 -32.20
N ARG A 351 -8.80 -8.93 -32.37
CA ARG A 351 -8.32 -7.67 -31.78
C ARG A 351 -8.32 -7.73 -30.25
N SER A 352 -9.42 -8.18 -29.64
CA SER A 352 -9.52 -8.30 -28.19
C SER A 352 -8.47 -9.26 -27.61
N GLN A 353 -8.18 -10.35 -28.33
CA GLN A 353 -7.12 -11.29 -27.95
C GLN A 353 -5.72 -10.66 -28.05
N VAL A 354 -5.41 -9.97 -29.15
CA VAL A 354 -4.13 -9.27 -29.33
C VAL A 354 -3.94 -8.18 -28.27
N GLU A 355 -4.99 -7.41 -27.97
CA GLU A 355 -4.96 -6.39 -26.92
C GLU A 355 -4.68 -7.01 -25.55
N SER A 356 -5.39 -8.08 -25.21
CA SER A 356 -5.19 -8.77 -23.92
C SER A 356 -3.79 -9.38 -23.81
N LEU A 357 -3.25 -9.93 -24.91
CA LEU A 357 -1.89 -10.43 -24.97
C LEU A 357 -0.86 -9.31 -24.81
N LEU A 358 -1.05 -8.16 -25.47
CA LEU A 358 -0.16 -7.00 -25.32
C LEU A 358 -0.16 -6.46 -23.88
N LEU A 359 -1.33 -6.40 -23.24
CA LEU A 359 -1.44 -5.98 -21.85
C LEU A 359 -0.77 -6.98 -20.89
N LEU A 360 -0.89 -8.28 -21.16
CA LEU A 360 -0.20 -9.33 -20.40
C LEU A 360 1.32 -9.22 -20.57
N LEU A 361 1.82 -9.05 -21.80
CA LEU A 361 3.24 -8.86 -22.07
C LEU A 361 3.78 -7.58 -21.44
N PHE A 362 2.99 -6.49 -21.46
CA PHE A 362 3.32 -5.25 -20.75
C PHE A 362 3.41 -5.48 -19.24
N LEU A 363 2.43 -6.16 -18.64
CA LEU A 363 2.43 -6.46 -17.21
C LEU A 363 3.65 -7.28 -16.82
N VAL A 364 3.93 -8.38 -17.53
CA VAL A 364 5.08 -9.25 -17.26
C VAL A 364 6.40 -8.51 -17.49
N GLY A 365 6.50 -7.74 -18.58
CA GLY A 365 7.71 -6.99 -18.91
C GLY A 365 8.02 -5.90 -17.87
N VAL A 366 7.01 -5.14 -17.43
CA VAL A 366 7.19 -4.11 -16.40
C VAL A 366 7.49 -4.76 -15.05
N THR A 367 6.76 -5.79 -14.62
CA THR A 367 7.03 -6.42 -13.31
C THR A 367 8.40 -7.07 -13.25
N MET A 368 8.79 -7.82 -14.28
CA MET A 368 10.13 -8.41 -14.37
C MET A 368 11.22 -7.33 -14.47
N GLY A 369 11.00 -6.29 -15.27
CA GLY A 369 11.92 -5.15 -15.36
C GLY A 369 12.11 -4.45 -14.02
N THR A 370 11.02 -4.18 -13.29
CA THR A 370 11.07 -3.56 -11.96
C THR A 370 11.69 -4.47 -10.91
N TRP A 371 11.48 -5.80 -10.99
CA TRP A 371 12.14 -6.75 -10.11
C TRP A 371 13.66 -6.59 -10.23
N HIS A 372 14.20 -6.72 -11.44
CA HIS A 372 15.65 -6.71 -11.66
C HIS A 372 16.30 -5.32 -11.55
N GLN A 373 15.62 -4.25 -11.93
CA GLN A 373 16.23 -2.91 -11.97
C GLN A 373 16.05 -2.11 -10.68
N LEU A 374 15.02 -2.41 -9.88
CA LEU A 374 14.61 -1.55 -8.76
C LEU A 374 14.50 -2.33 -7.45
N VAL A 375 13.76 -3.44 -7.44
CA VAL A 375 13.47 -4.18 -6.19
C VAL A 375 14.70 -4.94 -5.68
N ASP A 376 15.34 -5.73 -6.54
CA ASP A 376 16.53 -6.52 -6.21
C ASP A 376 17.69 -5.64 -5.69
N PRO A 377 18.11 -4.57 -6.38
CA PRO A 377 19.20 -3.72 -5.87
C PRO A 377 18.84 -3.03 -4.55
N ILE A 378 17.56 -2.72 -4.30
CA ILE A 378 17.15 -2.14 -3.02
C ILE A 378 17.17 -3.18 -1.90
N ALA A 379 16.83 -4.43 -2.18
CA ALA A 379 16.99 -5.52 -1.22
C ALA A 379 18.48 -5.73 -0.87
N GLU A 380 19.39 -5.67 -1.85
CA GLU A 380 20.83 -5.70 -1.60
C GLU A 380 21.29 -4.50 -0.76
N THR A 381 20.80 -3.29 -1.03
CA THR A 381 21.11 -2.10 -0.21
C THR A 381 20.62 -2.28 1.22
N MET A 382 19.42 -2.85 1.43
CA MET A 382 18.89 -3.18 2.75
C MET A 382 19.78 -4.20 3.50
N GLU A 383 20.28 -5.22 2.81
CA GLU A 383 21.22 -6.20 3.37
C GLU A 383 22.55 -5.53 3.77
N ARG A 384 23.07 -4.64 2.91
CA ARG A 384 24.28 -3.87 3.20
C ARG A 384 24.11 -2.96 4.42
N ILE A 385 22.96 -2.28 4.53
CA ILE A 385 22.65 -1.45 5.71
C ILE A 385 22.64 -2.31 6.98
N LYS A 386 21.96 -3.46 6.95
CA LYS A 386 21.97 -4.39 8.09
C LYS A 386 23.39 -4.86 8.40
N THR A 387 24.19 -5.16 7.39
CA THR A 387 25.59 -5.59 7.56
C THR A 387 26.45 -4.48 8.18
N GLU A 388 26.27 -3.22 7.80
CA GLU A 388 26.99 -2.10 8.41
C GLU A 388 26.57 -1.92 9.88
N TYR A 389 25.28 -2.03 10.20
CA TYR A 389 24.80 -1.96 11.59
C TYR A 389 25.25 -3.16 12.46
N CYS A 390 25.11 -4.39 11.93
CA CYS A 390 25.11 -5.62 12.72
C CYS A 390 26.16 -6.65 12.30
N GLY A 391 26.92 -6.44 11.22
CA GLY A 391 27.99 -7.36 10.81
C GLY A 391 29.15 -7.38 11.81
N GLY A 392 30.02 -8.40 11.79
CA GLY A 392 31.23 -8.44 12.61
C GLY A 392 30.99 -8.58 14.12
N ASN A 393 32.02 -8.26 14.93
CA ASN A 393 31.92 -8.36 16.39
C ASN A 393 31.04 -7.23 16.95
N GLN A 394 30.01 -7.59 17.71
CA GLN A 394 29.12 -6.65 18.40
C GLN A 394 29.49 -6.49 19.89
N ASN A 395 30.25 -7.44 20.44
CA ASN A 395 30.45 -7.59 21.88
C ASN A 395 31.70 -6.86 22.37
N PHE A 396 31.80 -5.57 22.06
CA PHE A 396 32.85 -4.71 22.59
C PHE A 396 32.41 -3.25 22.67
N VAL A 397 33.06 -2.51 23.56
CA VAL A 397 32.91 -1.05 23.70
C VAL A 397 34.28 -0.38 23.68
N VAL A 398 34.29 0.89 23.32
CA VAL A 398 35.47 1.75 23.22
C VAL A 398 35.23 3.01 24.04
N GLY A 399 36.23 3.43 24.80
CA GLY A 399 36.27 4.71 25.47
C GLY A 399 37.50 5.50 25.07
N VAL A 400 37.34 6.80 24.85
CA VAL A 400 38.44 7.72 24.59
C VAL A 400 38.71 8.51 25.86
N LYS A 401 39.97 8.54 26.31
CA LYS A 401 40.38 9.36 27.46
C LYS A 401 40.68 10.78 26.99
N ASP A 402 39.85 11.74 27.38
CA ASP A 402 39.82 13.13 26.88
C ASP A 402 41.20 13.82 26.88
N HIS A 403 42.04 13.57 27.88
CA HIS A 403 43.33 14.27 28.01
C HIS A 403 44.47 13.71 27.16
N HIS A 404 44.35 12.49 26.63
CA HIS A 404 45.44 11.84 25.90
C HIS A 404 45.05 11.38 24.50
N GLY A 405 43.77 11.46 24.13
CA GLY A 405 43.27 10.92 22.86
C GLY A 405 43.45 9.40 22.74
N LEU A 406 43.77 8.72 23.85
CA LEU A 406 43.97 7.27 23.87
C LEU A 406 42.61 6.58 23.86
N ALA A 407 42.35 5.80 22.80
CA ALA A 407 41.19 4.94 22.69
C ALA A 407 41.51 3.58 23.35
N VAL A 408 40.68 3.16 24.30
CA VAL A 408 40.77 1.85 24.98
C VAL A 408 39.51 1.06 24.67
N GLY A 409 39.68 -0.14 24.13
CA GLY A 409 38.60 -1.09 23.89
C GLY A 409 38.48 -2.12 25.02
N ARG A 410 37.25 -2.52 25.38
CA ARG A 410 36.95 -3.63 26.30
C ARG A 410 35.87 -4.50 25.68
N SER A 411 36.00 -5.83 25.79
CA SER A 411 34.93 -6.76 25.39
C SER A 411 33.72 -6.59 26.31
N SER A 412 32.53 -6.53 25.72
CA SER A 412 31.25 -6.52 26.44
C SER A 412 30.69 -7.93 26.54
N MET A 413 29.68 -8.13 27.38
CA MET A 413 28.93 -9.38 27.42
C MET A 413 28.06 -9.52 26.16
N PRO A 414 27.84 -10.75 25.65
CA PRO A 414 26.88 -10.98 24.58
C PRO A 414 25.47 -10.66 25.06
N TYR A 415 24.62 -10.17 24.14
CA TYR A 415 23.22 -9.97 24.46
C TYR A 415 22.52 -11.31 24.77
N ASP A 416 21.89 -11.36 25.95
CA ASP A 416 21.05 -12.46 26.39
C ASP A 416 19.73 -11.88 26.89
N PRO A 417 18.60 -12.12 26.19
CA PRO A 417 17.31 -11.56 26.56
C PRO A 417 16.87 -12.02 27.96
N ALA A 418 17.20 -13.25 28.38
CA ALA A 418 16.82 -13.77 29.69
C ALA A 418 17.52 -12.98 30.81
N ARG A 419 18.80 -12.67 30.63
CA ARG A 419 19.59 -11.92 31.62
C ARG A 419 19.15 -10.46 31.75
N ALA A 420 18.81 -9.83 30.64
CA ALA A 420 18.36 -8.44 30.61
C ALA A 420 17.04 -8.26 31.39
N GLU A 421 16.11 -9.21 31.23
CA GLU A 421 14.88 -9.22 31.99
C GLU A 421 15.14 -9.53 33.47
N ASP A 422 15.92 -10.56 33.79
CA ASP A 422 16.12 -11.01 35.17
C ASP A 422 16.76 -9.96 36.09
N GLU A 423 17.83 -9.28 35.69
CA GLU A 423 18.55 -8.36 36.58
C GLU A 423 17.74 -7.08 36.85
N ILE A 424 17.13 -6.50 35.81
CA ILE A 424 16.34 -5.27 35.93
C ILE A 424 14.98 -5.58 36.55
N ALA A 425 14.29 -6.63 36.11
CA ALA A 425 13.01 -7.00 36.68
C ALA A 425 13.16 -7.41 38.14
N THR A 426 14.21 -8.14 38.53
CA THR A 426 14.46 -8.46 39.94
C THR A 426 14.72 -7.19 40.75
N ALA A 427 15.57 -6.28 40.26
CA ALA A 427 15.85 -5.03 40.97
C ALA A 427 14.61 -4.13 41.11
N VAL A 428 13.82 -3.99 40.04
CA VAL A 428 12.57 -3.22 40.04
C VAL A 428 11.52 -3.92 40.89
N TYR A 429 11.39 -5.25 40.82
CA TYR A 429 10.38 -6.01 41.55
C TYR A 429 10.65 -6.02 43.05
N ASP A 430 11.89 -6.30 43.45
CA ASP A 430 12.31 -6.21 44.86
C ASP A 430 12.08 -4.80 45.41
N TYR A 431 12.23 -3.75 44.60
CA TYR A 431 11.98 -2.38 45.06
C TYR A 431 10.49 -2.00 45.07
N ALA A 432 9.82 -2.14 43.93
CA ALA A 432 8.45 -1.67 43.74
C ALA A 432 7.42 -2.47 44.54
N PHE A 433 7.66 -3.76 44.78
CA PHE A 433 6.66 -4.65 45.37
C PHE A 433 7.06 -5.23 46.74
N LYS A 434 8.33 -5.18 47.13
CA LYS A 434 8.82 -5.80 48.39
C LYS A 434 9.16 -4.80 49.50
N SER A 435 9.36 -3.52 49.18
CA SER A 435 9.72 -2.50 50.17
C SER A 435 8.47 -1.76 50.67
N ASN A 436 7.97 -2.13 51.84
CA ASN A 436 6.96 -1.33 52.56
C ASN A 436 7.60 -0.25 53.48
N GLU A 437 8.94 -0.20 53.62
CA GLU A 437 9.57 0.66 54.65
C GLU A 437 10.92 1.35 54.31
N SER A 438 11.50 1.26 53.11
CA SER A 438 12.83 1.87 52.85
C SER A 438 12.82 3.02 51.83
N ASN A 439 12.90 4.26 52.33
CA ASN A 439 12.99 5.51 51.56
C ASN A 439 14.40 5.87 51.04
N LEU A 440 15.38 4.96 51.07
CA LEU A 440 16.72 5.26 50.53
C LEU A 440 17.33 4.04 49.84
N ILE A 441 17.71 4.24 48.58
CA ILE A 441 18.55 3.32 47.84
C ILE A 441 20.01 3.64 48.18
N LEU A 442 20.68 2.77 48.93
CA LEU A 442 22.13 2.77 48.98
C LEU A 442 22.61 1.92 47.80
N PHE A 443 22.69 2.54 46.61
CA PHE A 443 23.51 1.95 45.57
C PHE A 443 24.93 1.95 46.13
N HIS A 444 25.51 0.78 46.36
CA HIS A 444 26.94 0.67 46.69
C HIS A 444 27.79 0.94 45.43
N ALA A 445 27.44 1.96 44.65
CA ALA A 445 28.29 2.63 43.70
C ALA A 445 28.73 3.93 44.39
N SER A 446 29.72 3.84 45.27
CA SER A 446 30.59 5.00 45.43
C SER A 446 31.13 5.26 44.02
N PRO A 447 30.84 6.42 43.38
CA PRO A 447 31.38 6.72 42.06
C PRO A 447 32.90 6.55 42.09
N ARG A 448 33.53 6.86 43.24
CA ARG A 448 34.95 6.62 43.50
C ARG A 448 35.34 5.15 43.62
N SER A 449 34.51 4.23 44.12
CA SER A 449 34.88 2.80 44.14
C SER A 449 34.72 2.17 42.77
N PHE A 450 33.67 2.50 42.03
CA PHE A 450 33.54 2.06 40.64
C PHE A 450 34.68 2.65 39.79
N GLU A 451 35.01 3.93 39.97
CA GLU A 451 36.09 4.59 39.25
C GLU A 451 37.47 4.15 39.72
N LYS A 452 37.65 3.78 41.00
CA LYS A 452 38.89 3.19 41.53
C LYS A 452 39.09 1.77 41.03
N THR A 453 38.07 0.90 41.10
CA THR A 453 38.12 -0.44 40.50
C THR A 453 38.32 -0.30 38.99
N ARG A 454 37.64 0.62 38.31
CA ARG A 454 37.84 0.91 36.88
C ARG A 454 39.27 1.33 36.56
N VAL A 455 39.88 2.21 37.35
CA VAL A 455 41.28 2.64 37.18
C VAL A 455 42.26 1.50 37.49
N GLU A 456 42.00 0.70 38.53
CA GLU A 456 42.84 -0.43 38.92
C GLU A 456 42.77 -1.57 37.89
N THR A 457 41.58 -1.91 37.37
CA THR A 457 41.41 -2.93 36.33
C THR A 457 41.98 -2.47 34.98
N MET A 458 41.88 -1.18 34.64
CA MET A 458 42.53 -0.63 33.43
C MET A 458 44.05 -0.55 33.56
N ALA A 459 44.58 -0.29 34.76
CA ALA A 459 46.02 -0.19 34.99
C ALA A 459 46.74 -1.55 35.08
N THR A 460 46.03 -2.60 35.53
CA THR A 460 46.68 -3.88 35.83
C THR A 460 46.74 -4.84 34.64
N GLY A 461 45.97 -4.64 33.57
CA GLY A 461 46.03 -5.45 32.34
C GLY A 461 45.91 -6.97 32.57
N LYS A 462 45.50 -7.40 33.76
CA LYS A 462 45.42 -8.82 34.14
C LYS A 462 44.04 -9.32 33.82
N ARG A 463 43.99 -10.20 32.82
CA ARG A 463 42.90 -11.13 32.58
C ARG A 463 42.62 -11.86 33.88
N THR A 464 41.46 -11.64 34.48
CA THR A 464 40.86 -12.63 35.35
C THR A 464 40.26 -13.68 34.43
N ASP A 465 41.02 -14.76 34.20
CA ASP A 465 40.45 -15.98 33.65
C ASP A 465 39.39 -16.52 34.66
N PRO A 466 38.27 -17.07 34.18
CA PRO A 466 37.12 -17.43 35.01
C PRO A 466 37.42 -18.50 36.06
#